data_AF-A4J3W8-F1
#
_entry.id   AF-A4J3W8-F1
#
_cell.length_a   1.000
_cell.length_b   1.000
_cell.length_c   1.000
_cell.angle_alpha   90.00
_cell.angle_beta   90.00
_cell.angle_gamma   90.00
#
_symmetry.space_group_name_H-M   'P 1'
#
loop_
_entity.id
_entity.type
_entity.pdbx_description
1 polymer ?
#
loop_
_entity_poly.entity_id
_entity_poly.type
_entity_poly.pdbx_seq_one_letter_code
_entity_poly.pdbx_strand_id
1 'polypeptide(L)'
;MTNQPKVKIIEPIGGSIGTIRPRKAKTTIGIILENPEFEIPYKNVLPNNRIAGAHTGKFEYRWQYAKEDDAYLLYVAYTEGVGFAIKFQRNKAGQILEKLQELNTKSPMFGIILRFKEHHSPDLYDDSLTLVGLEFDKDPEAGWPA
;
A
#
# COMPACT_ATOMS: atom_id res chain seq x y z
N MET A 1 16.84 -2.38 -26.87
CA MET A 1 15.99 -1.44 -26.10
C MET A 1 15.22 -2.26 -25.09
N THR A 2 15.53 -2.14 -23.80
CA THR A 2 14.80 -2.86 -22.75
C THR A 2 13.52 -2.09 -22.46
N ASN A 3 12.38 -2.63 -22.88
CA ASN A 3 11.06 -2.17 -22.46
C ASN A 3 10.91 -2.47 -20.97
N GLN A 4 11.45 -1.59 -20.11
CA GLN A 4 11.06 -1.61 -18.71
C GLN A 4 9.59 -1.20 -18.66
N PRO A 5 8.68 -2.03 -18.11
CA PRO A 5 7.32 -1.61 -17.88
C PRO A 5 7.37 -0.31 -17.07
N LYS A 6 6.70 0.75 -17.55
CA LYS A 6 6.62 2.03 -16.85
C LYS A 6 5.78 1.82 -15.58
N VAL A 7 6.42 1.36 -14.50
CA VAL A 7 5.79 1.26 -13.18
C VAL A 7 5.38 2.68 -12.77
N LYS A 8 4.08 2.91 -12.57
CA LYS A 8 3.59 4.20 -12.09
C LYS A 8 3.91 4.33 -10.61
N ILE A 9 4.57 5.42 -10.22
CA ILE A 9 4.80 5.75 -8.81
C ILE A 9 3.62 6.57 -8.30
N ILE A 10 3.14 6.20 -7.12
CA ILE A 10 2.07 6.87 -6.38
C ILE A 10 2.72 7.50 -5.16
N GLU A 11 2.52 8.79 -4.99
CA GLU A 11 3.03 9.56 -3.86
C GLU A 11 1.85 9.99 -2.98
N PRO A 12 1.54 9.27 -1.89
CA PRO A 12 0.45 9.64 -1.01
C PRO A 12 0.61 11.08 -0.50
N ILE A 13 -0.48 11.85 -0.54
CA ILE A 13 -0.51 13.22 -0.01
C ILE A 13 -0.76 13.25 1.50
N GLY A 14 -1.25 12.14 2.07
CA GLY A 14 -1.54 11.98 3.48
C GLY A 14 -1.86 10.53 3.84
N GLY A 15 -2.10 10.29 5.13
CA GLY A 15 -2.53 8.98 5.60
C GLY A 15 -2.74 8.88 7.11
N SER A 16 -3.32 7.77 7.55
CA SER A 16 -3.56 7.45 8.96
C SER A 16 -3.37 5.96 9.24
N ILE A 17 -2.97 5.63 10.46
CA ILE A 17 -2.92 4.25 10.95
C ILE A 17 -4.21 3.94 11.66
N GLY A 18 -4.78 2.78 11.38
CA GLY A 18 -6.01 2.35 12.02
C GLY A 18 -6.20 0.85 11.94
N THR A 19 -7.36 0.44 12.40
CA THR A 19 -7.78 -0.97 12.30
C THR A 19 -8.53 -1.19 11.01
N ILE A 20 -8.05 -2.11 10.17
CA ILE A 20 -8.76 -2.56 8.97
C ILE A 20 -9.62 -3.77 9.35
N ARG A 21 -10.94 -3.63 9.18
CA ARG A 21 -11.95 -4.67 9.43
C ARG A 21 -12.57 -5.14 8.12
N PRO A 22 -11.91 -6.04 7.38
CA PRO A 22 -12.51 -6.62 6.17
C PRO A 22 -13.72 -7.48 6.55
N ARG A 23 -14.80 -7.44 5.75
CA ARG A 23 -16.07 -8.14 6.05
C ARG A 23 -15.93 -9.66 6.29
N LYS A 24 -14.88 -10.30 5.77
CA LYS A 24 -14.66 -11.76 5.82
C LYS A 24 -13.28 -12.19 6.35
N ALA A 25 -12.44 -11.27 6.83
CA ALA A 25 -11.09 -11.60 7.26
C ALA A 25 -10.79 -11.04 8.65
N LYS A 26 -9.72 -11.56 9.27
CA LYS A 26 -9.29 -11.15 10.60
C LYS A 26 -8.98 -9.65 10.60
N THR A 27 -9.50 -8.95 11.59
CA THR A 27 -9.15 -7.56 11.90
C THR A 27 -7.63 -7.41 11.99
N THR A 28 -7.06 -6.48 11.24
CA THR A 28 -5.61 -6.22 11.22
C THR A 28 -5.30 -4.74 11.41
N ILE A 29 -4.09 -4.42 11.86
CA ILE A 29 -3.60 -3.03 11.85
C ILE A 29 -3.15 -2.72 10.43
N GLY A 30 -3.41 -1.51 9.98
CA GLY A 30 -2.97 -1.08 8.66
C GLY A 30 -2.99 0.42 8.48
N ILE A 31 -2.69 0.85 7.26
CA ILE A 31 -2.61 2.26 6.90
C ILE A 31 -3.65 2.59 5.84
N ILE A 32 -4.23 3.76 5.97
CA ILE A 32 -5.06 4.38 4.94
C ILE A 32 -4.21 5.52 4.36
N LEU A 33 -3.98 5.49 3.06
CA LEU A 33 -3.21 6.48 2.31
C LEU A 33 -4.12 7.16 1.32
N GLU A 34 -3.91 8.45 1.13
CA GLU A 34 -4.75 9.27 0.24
C GLU A 34 -3.93 9.74 -0.96
N ASN A 35 -4.45 9.59 -2.18
CA ASN A 35 -3.81 10.09 -3.40
C ASN A 35 -4.85 10.40 -4.52
N PRO A 36 -4.94 11.65 -5.00
CA PRO A 36 -5.91 12.07 -6.02
C PRO A 36 -5.57 11.64 -7.45
N GLU A 37 -4.37 11.14 -7.74
CA GLU A 37 -3.91 10.77 -9.09
C GLU A 37 -3.91 9.26 -9.36
N PHE A 38 -4.39 8.48 -8.39
CA PHE A 38 -4.38 7.01 -8.45
C PHE A 38 -5.38 6.42 -9.47
N GLU A 39 -6.46 7.12 -9.85
CA GLU A 39 -7.65 6.55 -10.53
C GLU A 39 -7.41 5.90 -11.92
N ILE A 40 -6.46 6.40 -12.72
CA ILE A 40 -6.46 6.18 -14.18
C ILE A 40 -6.07 4.74 -14.63
N PRO A 41 -5.12 4.00 -13.99
CA PRO A 41 -4.80 2.62 -14.37
C PRO A 41 -5.73 1.55 -13.76
N TYR A 42 -6.40 1.83 -12.63
CA TYR A 42 -7.11 0.81 -11.82
C TYR A 42 -8.60 0.68 -12.10
N LYS A 43 -9.18 1.55 -12.94
CA LYS A 43 -10.55 1.32 -13.42
C LYS A 43 -10.71 -0.07 -14.05
N ASN A 44 -9.63 -0.61 -14.60
CA ASN A 44 -9.56 -1.95 -15.21
C ASN A 44 -9.47 -3.09 -14.19
N VAL A 45 -9.11 -2.82 -12.92
CA VAL A 45 -9.15 -3.84 -11.86
C VAL A 45 -10.61 -4.11 -11.52
N LEU A 46 -11.05 -5.35 -11.76
CA LEU A 46 -12.41 -5.80 -11.47
C LEU A 46 -12.78 -5.43 -10.02
N PRO A 47 -14.01 -4.92 -9.75
CA PRO A 47 -14.43 -4.56 -8.38
C PRO A 47 -14.22 -5.68 -7.36
N ASN A 48 -14.39 -6.95 -7.76
CA ASN A 48 -14.14 -8.13 -6.92
C ASN A 48 -12.65 -8.34 -6.59
N ASN A 49 -11.74 -7.80 -7.39
CA ASN A 49 -10.29 -7.80 -7.16
C ASN A 49 -9.82 -6.55 -6.38
N ARG A 50 -10.68 -5.54 -6.22
CA ARG A 50 -10.45 -4.39 -5.32
C ARG A 50 -10.67 -4.77 -3.86
N ILE A 51 -11.40 -5.88 -3.63
CA ILE A 51 -11.78 -6.42 -2.33
C ILE A 51 -11.72 -7.95 -2.39
N ALA A 52 -10.52 -8.51 -2.29
CA ALA A 52 -10.38 -9.91 -1.89
C ALA A 52 -9.54 -9.95 -0.62
N GLY A 53 -10.23 -9.92 0.52
CA GLY A 53 -9.65 -10.39 1.77
C GLY A 53 -9.32 -11.87 1.64
N ALA A 54 -8.09 -12.24 1.98
CA ALA A 54 -7.64 -13.61 2.25
C ALA A 54 -7.72 -14.65 1.11
N HIS A 55 -8.27 -14.34 -0.07
CA HIS A 55 -7.96 -15.10 -1.26
C HIS A 55 -6.80 -14.41 -1.97
N THR A 56 -5.67 -15.09 -1.94
CA THR A 56 -4.45 -14.93 -2.72
C THR A 56 -4.72 -14.68 -4.21
N GLY A 57 -5.35 -13.55 -4.52
CA GLY A 57 -5.49 -12.99 -5.86
C GLY A 57 -4.15 -12.39 -6.27
N LYS A 58 -3.17 -13.28 -6.46
CA LYS A 58 -1.88 -13.13 -7.14
C LYS A 58 -1.48 -11.67 -7.43
N PHE A 59 -1.14 -10.92 -6.38
CA PHE A 59 -0.29 -9.76 -6.54
C PHE A 59 1.07 -10.08 -5.93
N GLU A 60 2.12 -9.73 -6.65
CA GLU A 60 3.48 -9.78 -6.15
C GLU A 60 3.79 -8.41 -5.57
N TYR A 61 4.40 -8.37 -4.39
CA TYR A 61 4.91 -7.14 -3.83
C TYR A 61 6.38 -7.28 -3.48
N ARG A 62 7.09 -6.14 -3.48
CA ARG A 62 8.46 -6.07 -2.98
C ARG A 62 8.74 -4.70 -2.41
N TRP A 63 9.49 -4.68 -1.32
CA TRP A 63 10.05 -3.45 -0.77
C TRP A 63 11.41 -3.15 -1.37
N GLN A 64 11.64 -1.88 -1.71
CA GLN A 64 12.95 -1.38 -2.11
C GLN A 64 13.21 -0.05 -1.43
N TYR A 65 14.37 0.08 -0.81
CA TYR A 65 14.85 1.38 -0.36
C TYR A 65 15.54 2.10 -1.54
N ALA A 66 15.06 3.31 -1.85
CA ALA A 66 15.62 4.21 -2.84
C ALA A 66 16.43 5.30 -2.13
N LYS A 67 17.76 5.14 -2.11
CA LYS A 67 18.68 6.00 -1.35
C LYS A 67 18.67 7.44 -1.83
N GLU A 68 18.60 7.64 -3.15
CA GLU A 68 18.64 8.94 -3.79
C GLU A 68 17.41 9.80 -3.43
N ASP A 69 16.29 9.13 -3.17
CA ASP A 69 15.00 9.74 -2.85
C ASP A 69 14.71 9.79 -1.33
N ASP A 70 15.59 9.19 -0.52
CA ASP A 70 15.38 8.87 0.89
C ASP A 70 13.96 8.33 1.16
N ALA A 71 13.60 7.28 0.42
CA ALA A 71 12.24 6.76 0.40
C ALA A 71 12.18 5.23 0.29
N TYR A 72 11.15 4.64 0.89
CA TYR A 72 10.75 3.27 0.60
C TYR A 72 9.76 3.22 -0.56
N LEU A 73 9.97 2.29 -1.46
CA LEU A 73 9.06 1.96 -2.56
C LEU A 73 8.44 0.59 -2.30
N LEU A 74 7.12 0.56 -2.14
CA LEU A 74 6.34 -0.68 -2.18
C LEU A 74 5.87 -0.91 -3.60
N TYR A 75 6.57 -1.78 -4.32
CA TYR A 75 6.13 -2.23 -5.64
C TYR A 75 5.00 -3.25 -5.47
N VAL A 76 3.96 -3.11 -6.27
CA VAL A 76 2.80 -4.02 -6.31
C VAL A 76 2.53 -4.34 -7.78
N ALA A 77 2.44 -5.62 -8.13
CA ALA A 77 2.15 -6.10 -9.47
C ALA A 77 1.00 -7.11 -9.42
N TYR A 78 -0.08 -6.84 -10.13
CA TYR A 78 -1.19 -7.77 -10.32
C TYR A 78 -0.90 -8.71 -11.48
N THR A 79 -1.35 -9.96 -11.37
CA THR A 79 -1.16 -10.98 -12.43
C THR A 79 -1.72 -10.65 -13.80
N GLU A 80 -2.59 -9.65 -13.92
CA GLU A 80 -3.15 -9.16 -15.18
C GLU A 80 -2.30 -8.03 -15.81
N GLY A 81 -1.07 -7.81 -15.33
CA GLY A 81 -0.10 -6.89 -15.92
C GLY A 81 -0.21 -5.43 -15.45
N VAL A 82 -1.06 -5.14 -14.46
CA VAL A 82 -1.13 -3.82 -13.81
C VAL A 82 -0.11 -3.77 -12.67
N GLY A 83 0.86 -2.86 -12.74
CA GLY A 83 1.88 -2.70 -11.71
C GLY A 83 2.16 -1.24 -11.36
N PHE A 84 2.47 -1.00 -10.09
CA PHE A 84 2.75 0.32 -9.54
C PHE A 84 3.71 0.26 -8.36
N ALA A 85 4.17 1.41 -7.92
CA ALA A 85 4.89 1.56 -6.67
C ALA A 85 4.24 2.64 -5.80
N ILE A 86 4.22 2.43 -4.48
CA ILE A 86 3.84 3.46 -3.51
C ILE A 86 5.14 3.99 -2.88
N LYS A 87 5.35 5.31 -2.93
CA LYS A 87 6.54 5.97 -2.40
C LYS A 87 6.29 6.55 -1.01
N PHE A 88 7.09 6.12 -0.06
CA PHE A 88 7.10 6.56 1.33
C PHE A 88 8.39 7.33 1.60
N GLN A 89 8.37 8.65 1.39
CA GLN A 89 9.50 9.52 1.73
C GLN A 89 9.65 9.61 3.25
N ARG A 90 10.88 9.48 3.77
CA ARG A 90 11.19 9.47 5.20
C ARG A 90 10.52 10.60 5.98
N ASN A 91 10.66 11.83 5.50
CA ASN A 91 10.11 13.05 6.13
C ASN A 91 8.62 13.32 5.85
N LYS A 92 7.91 12.39 5.22
CA LYS A 92 6.47 12.47 4.95
C LYS A 92 5.78 11.18 5.37
N ALA A 93 5.27 10.40 4.42
CA ALA A 93 4.57 9.14 4.67
C ALA A 93 5.49 8.05 5.26
N GLY A 94 6.81 8.23 5.30
CA GLY A 94 7.76 7.33 5.95
C GLY A 94 7.48 7.15 7.44
N GLN A 95 7.14 8.22 8.16
CA GLN A 95 6.80 8.16 9.59
C GLN A 95 5.61 7.23 9.88
N ILE A 96 4.73 7.04 8.89
CA ILE A 96 3.60 6.11 8.98
C ILE A 96 4.11 4.67 9.00
N LEU A 97 5.19 4.35 8.27
CA LEU A 97 5.77 3.01 8.25
C LEU A 97 6.43 2.65 9.59
N GLU A 98 7.21 3.56 10.17
CA GLU A 98 7.82 3.41 11.49
C GLU A 98 6.74 3.12 12.55
N LYS A 99 5.73 3.99 12.63
CA LYS A 99 4.65 3.84 13.59
C LYS A 99 3.78 2.60 13.33
N LEU A 100 3.62 2.20 12.07
CA LEU A 100 2.92 0.95 11.74
C LEU A 100 3.70 -0.25 12.26
N GLN A 101 5.02 -0.27 12.11
CA GLN A 101 5.88 -1.33 12.62
C GLN A 101 5.83 -1.42 14.15
N GLU A 102 5.91 -0.28 14.85
CA GLU A 102 5.75 -0.22 16.31
C GLU A 102 4.41 -0.81 16.79
N LEU A 103 3.33 -0.51 16.08
CA LEU A 103 1.99 -0.97 16.45
C LEU A 103 1.71 -2.42 16.04
N ASN A 104 2.36 -2.89 14.97
CA ASN A 104 2.13 -4.21 14.39
C ASN A 104 3.04 -5.32 14.98
N THR A 105 3.42 -5.18 16.25
CA THR A 105 4.32 -6.14 16.95
C THR A 105 3.74 -7.54 17.14
N LYS A 106 2.41 -7.69 17.06
CA LYS A 106 1.70 -8.97 17.29
C LYS A 106 1.26 -9.68 16.01
N SER A 107 1.33 -9.02 14.86
CA SER A 107 0.92 -9.58 13.57
C SER A 107 1.98 -9.22 12.53
N PRO A 108 2.67 -10.18 11.90
CA PRO A 108 3.65 -9.84 10.87
C PRO A 108 3.01 -9.22 9.62
N MET A 109 1.69 -9.38 9.48
CA MET A 109 0.90 -8.88 8.37
C MET A 109 0.13 -7.62 8.73
N PHE A 110 0.11 -6.66 7.80
CA PHE A 110 -0.74 -5.46 7.83
C PHE A 110 -1.54 -5.30 6.54
N GLY A 111 -2.38 -4.27 6.49
CA GLY A 111 -3.05 -3.85 5.27
C GLY A 111 -2.79 -2.40 4.89
N ILE A 112 -2.98 -2.08 3.61
CA ILE A 112 -2.94 -0.74 3.05
C ILE A 112 -4.26 -0.49 2.34
N ILE A 113 -4.87 0.67 2.56
CA ILE A 113 -5.99 1.15 1.77
C ILE A 113 -5.54 2.42 1.06
N LEU A 114 -5.51 2.41 -0.27
CA LEU A 114 -5.27 3.59 -1.09
C LEU A 114 -6.61 4.22 -1.47
N ARG A 115 -6.87 5.46 -1.04
CA ARG A 115 -8.10 6.20 -1.33
C ARG A 115 -7.87 7.30 -2.36
N PHE A 116 -8.82 7.47 -3.26
CA PHE A 116 -8.80 8.50 -4.31
C PHE A 116 -9.11 9.91 -3.79
N LYS A 117 -10.10 10.04 -2.91
CA LYS A 117 -10.53 11.31 -2.31
C LYS A 117 -10.62 11.18 -0.80
N GLU A 118 -10.56 12.32 -0.12
CA GLU A 118 -10.96 12.42 1.27
C GLU A 118 -12.45 12.04 1.36
N HIS A 119 -12.71 10.80 1.77
CA HIS A 119 -14.06 10.25 1.85
C HIS A 119 -14.32 9.81 3.29
N HIS A 120 -15.32 10.43 3.91
CA HIS A 120 -15.74 10.12 5.29
C HIS A 120 -16.71 8.93 5.37
N SER A 121 -16.92 8.19 4.27
CA SER A 121 -17.83 7.04 4.28
C SER A 121 -17.24 5.92 5.15
N PRO A 122 -18.03 5.33 6.06
CA PRO A 122 -17.62 4.12 6.78
C PRO A 122 -17.52 2.90 5.85
N ASP A 123 -18.19 2.96 4.68
CA ASP A 123 -18.01 1.98 3.62
C ASP A 123 -16.74 2.30 2.84
N LEU A 124 -15.69 1.55 3.17
CA LEU A 124 -14.30 1.72 2.71
C LEU A 124 -14.09 1.54 1.18
N TYR A 125 -15.13 1.28 0.39
CA TYR A 125 -15.01 0.30 -0.70
C TYR A 125 -15.30 0.80 -2.12
N ASP A 126 -15.92 1.96 -2.32
CA ASP A 126 -16.31 2.37 -3.68
C ASP A 126 -15.16 3.04 -4.46
N ASP A 127 -14.29 3.79 -3.76
CA ASP A 127 -13.19 4.58 -4.35
C ASP A 127 -11.81 4.27 -3.74
N SER A 128 -11.58 3.01 -3.34
CA SER A 128 -10.31 2.59 -2.76
C SER A 128 -9.74 1.30 -3.36
N LEU A 129 -8.42 1.16 -3.27
CA LEU A 129 -7.73 -0.11 -3.44
C LEU A 129 -7.29 -0.62 -2.07
N THR A 130 -7.70 -1.83 -1.71
CA THR A 130 -7.33 -2.45 -0.44
C THR A 130 -6.35 -3.60 -0.68
N LEU A 131 -5.17 -3.51 -0.07
CA LEU A 131 -4.12 -4.53 -0.02
C LEU A 131 -4.08 -5.10 1.40
N VAL A 132 -4.12 -6.42 1.58
CA VAL A 132 -4.07 -7.06 2.89
C VAL A 132 -3.11 -8.25 2.83
N GLY A 133 -2.35 -8.46 3.91
CA GLY A 133 -1.35 -9.54 3.97
C GLY A 133 0.03 -9.08 3.54
N LEU A 134 0.31 -7.78 3.66
CA LEU A 134 1.64 -7.23 3.43
C LEU A 134 2.49 -7.46 4.67
N GLU A 135 3.73 -7.88 4.45
CA GLU A 135 4.72 -8.03 5.51
C GLU A 135 5.88 -7.06 5.27
N PHE A 136 6.56 -6.70 6.35
CA PHE A 136 7.83 -6.00 6.27
C PHE A 136 8.93 -7.04 6.07
N ASP A 137 9.35 -7.26 4.82
CA ASP A 137 10.45 -8.20 4.51
C ASP A 137 11.80 -7.73 5.11
N LYS A 138 11.90 -6.42 5.37
CA LYS A 138 13.02 -5.74 6.02
C LYS A 138 12.46 -4.64 6.91
N ASP A 139 13.15 -4.41 8.01
CA ASP A 139 12.89 -3.30 8.92
C ASP A 139 13.06 -1.95 8.18
N PRO A 140 11.98 -1.15 8.02
CA PRO A 140 12.05 0.19 7.45
C PRO A 140 13.10 1.07 8.12
N GLU A 141 13.16 1.11 9.45
CA GLU A 141 14.07 1.98 10.20
C GLU A 141 15.54 1.57 9.98
N ALA A 142 15.82 0.26 9.92
CA ALA A 142 17.18 -0.25 9.77
C ALA A 142 17.83 0.10 8.41
N GLY A 143 17.04 0.46 7.40
CA GLY A 143 17.53 0.79 6.07
C GLY A 143 17.76 2.29 5.82
N TRP A 144 17.25 3.16 6.70
CA TRP A 144 17.48 4.60 6.57
C TRP A 144 18.87 4.99 7.07
N PRO A 145 19.59 5.88 6.36
CA PRO A 145 20.85 6.39 6.84
C PRO A 145 20.63 7.13 8.18
N ALA A 146 21.53 6.87 9.13
CA ALA A 146 21.57 7.56 10.41
C ALA A 146 21.73 9.08 10.25
#